data_AF-A0A227J6T6-F1
#
_entry.id   AF-A0A227J6T6-F1
#
_cell.length_a   1.000
_cell.length_b   1.000
_cell.length_c   1.000
_cell.angle_alpha   90.00
_cell.angle_beta   90.00
_cell.angle_gamma   90.00
#
_symmetry.space_group_name_H-M   'P 1'
#
loop_
_entity.id
_entity.type
_entity.pdbx_description
1 polymer ?
#
loop_
_entity_poly.entity_id
_entity_poly.type
_entity_poly.pdbx_seq_one_letter_code
_entity_poly.pdbx_strand_id
1 'polypeptide(L)'
;VAEKNVLKYLKQAWDEKLAIKEARLAELEQQLAHLKEQRKTLSNALQHKLHKQYRFLNSHGEARDLVDIFADTTNPIPPAGAGECAAPKLLQYAFKHGFKPLALAEFWWGVSPKSEVRQHKKFYPSCNS
;
A
#
# COMPACT_ATOMS: atom_id res chain seq x y z
N VAL A 1 49.58 2.67 -39.53
CA VAL A 1 48.29 2.84 -40.27
C VAL A 1 47.35 1.66 -40.05
N ALA A 2 47.82 0.41 -40.19
CA ALA A 2 47.00 -0.79 -40.00
C ALA A 2 46.33 -0.91 -38.61
N GLU A 3 47.07 -0.72 -37.51
CA GLU A 3 46.53 -0.78 -36.14
C GLU A 3 45.42 0.25 -35.87
N LYS A 4 45.53 1.44 -36.48
CA LYS A 4 44.54 2.52 -36.36
C LYS A 4 43.21 2.14 -37.05
N ASN A 5 43.29 1.41 -38.16
CA ASN A 5 42.12 0.89 -38.85
C ASN A 5 41.48 -0.28 -38.10
N VAL A 6 42.28 -1.20 -37.53
CA VAL A 6 41.78 -2.30 -36.69
C VAL A 6 41.02 -1.75 -35.47
N LEU A 7 41.59 -0.76 -34.79
CA LEU A 7 40.92 -0.11 -33.65
C LEU A 7 39.60 0.58 -34.07
N LYS A 8 39.56 1.22 -35.25
CA LYS A 8 38.34 1.84 -35.78
C LYS A 8 37.22 0.82 -36.01
N TYR A 9 37.53 -0.30 -36.68
CA TYR A 9 36.53 -1.35 -36.92
C TYR A 9 36.08 -2.02 -35.63
N LEU A 10 36.99 -2.22 -34.67
CA LEU A 10 36.65 -2.78 -33.37
C LEU A 10 35.67 -1.87 -32.61
N LYS A 11 35.91 -0.55 -32.58
CA LYS A 11 34.98 0.41 -31.98
C LYS A 11 33.60 0.36 -32.63
N GLN A 12 33.55 0.41 -33.95
CA GLN A 12 32.29 0.35 -34.70
C GLN A 12 31.50 -0.94 -34.39
N ALA A 13 32.17 -2.09 -34.35
CA ALA A 13 31.52 -3.36 -34.02
C ALA A 13 30.99 -3.41 -32.57
N TRP A 14 31.65 -2.74 -31.63
CA TRP A 14 31.16 -2.63 -30.26
C TRP A 14 30.02 -1.62 -30.13
N ASP A 15 30.09 -0.48 -30.84
CA ASP A 15 29.02 0.51 -30.87
C ASP A 15 27.73 -0.09 -31.44
N GLU A 16 27.82 -0.89 -32.51
CA GLU A 16 26.68 -1.62 -33.07
C GLU A 16 26.08 -2.62 -32.06
N LYS A 17 26.93 -3.39 -31.36
CA LYS A 17 26.47 -4.32 -30.30
C LYS A 17 25.83 -3.59 -29.12
N LEU A 18 26.36 -2.43 -28.76
CA LEU A 18 25.85 -1.60 -27.67
C LEU A 18 24.48 -1.03 -28.07
N ALA A 19 24.37 -0.45 -29.26
CA ALA A 19 23.13 0.12 -29.78
C ALA A 19 21.98 -0.89 -29.81
N ILE A 20 22.24 -2.14 -30.21
CA ILE A 20 21.23 -3.22 -30.18
C ILE A 20 20.76 -3.49 -28.74
N LYS A 21 21.70 -3.54 -27.78
CA LYS A 21 21.36 -3.79 -26.37
C LYS A 21 20.64 -2.61 -25.73
N GLU A 22 21.05 -1.39 -26.02
CA GLU A 22 20.41 -0.16 -25.53
C GLU A 22 18.99 -0.03 -26.09
N ALA A 23 18.78 -0.30 -27.37
CA ALA A 23 17.45 -0.32 -27.97
C ALA A 23 16.53 -1.35 -27.28
N ARG A 24 17.05 -2.56 -27.02
CA ARG A 24 16.28 -3.59 -26.32
C ARG A 24 16.01 -3.22 -24.86
N LEU A 25 16.97 -2.59 -24.17
CA LEU A 25 16.78 -2.13 -22.80
C LEU A 25 15.70 -1.05 -22.74
N ALA A 26 15.76 -0.05 -23.62
CA ALA A 26 14.77 1.03 -23.69
C ALA A 26 13.35 0.48 -23.93
N GLU A 27 13.20 -0.52 -24.81
CA GLU A 27 11.91 -1.18 -25.04
C GLU A 27 11.39 -1.87 -23.76
N LEU A 28 12.25 -2.62 -23.06
CA LEU A 28 11.88 -3.30 -21.82
C LEU A 28 11.55 -2.32 -20.69
N GLU A 29 12.28 -1.21 -20.57
CA GLU A 29 12.01 -0.15 -19.60
C GLU A 29 10.67 0.53 -19.87
N GLN A 30 10.35 0.80 -21.14
CA GLN A 30 9.05 1.33 -21.52
C GLN A 30 7.91 0.38 -21.16
N GLN A 31 8.07 -0.92 -21.45
CA GLN A 31 7.09 -1.95 -21.07
C GLN A 31 6.93 -2.04 -19.54
N LEU A 32 8.04 -2.00 -18.79
CA LEU A 32 8.03 -2.02 -17.33
C LEU A 32 7.31 -0.79 -16.76
N ALA A 33 7.57 0.40 -17.30
CA ALA A 33 6.89 1.62 -16.89
C ALA A 33 5.38 1.53 -17.12
N HIS A 34 4.97 1.02 -18.28
CA HIS A 34 3.56 0.80 -18.61
C HIS A 34 2.89 -0.17 -17.63
N LEU A 35 3.52 -1.33 -17.37
CA LEU A 35 3.00 -2.33 -16.42
C LEU A 35 2.92 -1.80 -14.99
N LYS A 36 3.89 -0.99 -14.55
CA LYS A 36 3.85 -0.35 -13.22
C LYS A 36 2.66 0.60 -13.09
N GLU A 37 2.38 1.40 -14.12
CA GLU A 37 1.24 2.33 -14.09
C GLU A 37 -0.10 1.59 -14.13
N GLN A 38 -0.21 0.53 -14.95
CA GLN A 38 -1.38 -0.34 -14.97
C GLN A 38 -1.62 -0.98 -13.60
N ARG A 39 -0.58 -1.56 -12.98
CA ARG A 39 -0.68 -2.15 -11.63
C ARG A 39 -1.15 -1.13 -10.61
N LYS A 40 -0.58 0.08 -10.62
CA LYS A 40 -0.96 1.16 -9.70
C LYS A 40 -2.43 1.53 -9.86
N THR A 41 -2.89 1.73 -11.09
CA THR A 41 -4.27 2.08 -11.40
C THR A 41 -5.25 0.99 -10.94
N LEU A 42 -4.97 -0.27 -11.29
CA LEU A 42 -5.80 -1.41 -10.89
C LEU A 42 -5.83 -1.60 -9.37
N SER A 43 -4.68 -1.47 -8.72
CA SER A 43 -4.57 -1.57 -7.25
C SER A 43 -5.38 -0.48 -6.57
N ASN A 44 -5.27 0.77 -7.00
CA ASN A 44 -6.03 1.88 -6.43
C ASN A 44 -7.53 1.70 -6.63
N ALA A 45 -7.95 1.28 -7.83
CA ALA A 45 -9.36 0.99 -8.11
C ALA A 45 -9.91 -0.15 -7.22
N LEU A 46 -9.11 -1.21 -6.99
CA LEU A 46 -9.50 -2.30 -6.09
C LEU A 46 -9.58 -1.85 -4.63
N GLN A 47 -8.59 -1.11 -4.13
CA GLN A 47 -8.59 -0.58 -2.76
C GLN A 47 -9.82 0.31 -2.52
N HIS A 48 -10.12 1.22 -3.45
CA HIS A 48 -11.32 2.06 -3.35
C HIS A 48 -12.61 1.23 -3.34
N LYS A 49 -12.71 0.17 -4.16
CA LYS A 49 -13.85 -0.76 -4.10
C LYS A 49 -13.95 -1.46 -2.75
N LEU A 50 -12.84 -1.93 -2.18
CA LEU A 50 -12.81 -2.56 -0.86
C LEU A 50 -13.25 -1.57 0.23
N HIS A 51 -12.69 -0.35 0.25
CA HIS A 51 -13.03 0.68 1.23
C HIS A 51 -14.52 1.01 1.25
N LYS A 52 -15.18 1.04 0.07
CA LYS A 52 -16.63 1.23 -0.03
C LYS A 52 -17.47 0.09 0.56
N GLN A 53 -16.93 -1.13 0.65
CA GLN A 53 -17.64 -2.27 1.23
C GLN A 53 -17.55 -2.27 2.77
N TYR A 54 -16.52 -1.67 3.35
CA TYR A 54 -16.39 -1.51 4.79
C TYR A 54 -17.33 -0.43 5.30
N ARG A 55 -18.53 -0.84 5.69
CA ARG A 55 -19.57 0.04 6.25
C ARG A 55 -19.68 -0.15 7.75
N PHE A 56 -19.49 0.93 8.50
CA PHE A 56 -19.53 0.95 9.96
C PHE A 56 -20.67 1.83 10.46
N LEU A 57 -21.28 1.39 11.56
CA LEU A 57 -22.24 2.17 12.34
C LEU A 57 -21.47 3.08 13.28
N ASN A 58 -21.98 4.29 13.47
CA ASN A 58 -21.56 5.14 14.59
C ASN A 58 -22.42 4.89 15.84
N SER A 59 -22.17 5.64 16.91
CA SER A 59 -22.92 5.57 18.16
C SER A 59 -24.40 5.94 18.05
N HIS A 60 -24.81 6.59 16.95
CA HIS A 60 -26.19 6.95 16.65
C HIS A 60 -26.87 5.93 15.70
N GLY A 61 -26.17 4.86 15.30
CA GLY A 61 -26.69 3.86 14.37
C GLY A 61 -26.64 4.28 12.89
N GLU A 62 -25.92 5.35 12.56
CA GLU A 62 -25.76 5.81 11.17
C GLU A 62 -24.62 5.05 10.50
N ALA A 63 -24.87 4.54 9.29
CA ALA A 63 -23.88 3.77 8.53
C ALA A 63 -23.10 4.65 7.54
N ARG A 64 -21.77 4.64 7.64
CA ARG A 64 -20.86 5.26 6.66
C ARG A 64 -19.80 4.26 6.20
N ASP A 65 -19.31 4.42 4.97
CA ASP A 65 -18.18 3.65 4.48
C ASP A 65 -16.83 4.33 4.81
N LEU A 66 -15.72 3.61 4.63
CA LEU A 66 -14.39 4.17 4.92
C LEU A 66 -14.05 5.38 4.04
N VAL A 67 -14.53 5.45 2.81
CA VAL A 67 -14.29 6.61 1.94
C VAL A 67 -14.98 7.84 2.52
N ASP A 68 -16.23 7.70 2.95
CA ASP A 68 -16.99 8.79 3.58
C ASP A 68 -16.40 9.20 4.94
N ILE A 69 -15.91 8.25 5.74
CA ILE A 69 -15.33 8.52 7.06
C ILE A 69 -14.03 9.33 6.94
N PHE A 70 -13.20 9.03 5.93
CA PHE A 70 -11.92 9.70 5.76
C PHE A 70 -12.02 11.00 4.95
N ALA A 71 -13.09 11.23 4.19
CA ALA A 71 -13.23 12.37 3.27
C ALA A 71 -12.93 13.75 3.91
N ASP A 72 -13.33 13.95 5.16
CA ASP A 72 -13.16 15.21 5.90
C ASP A 72 -11.86 15.27 6.73
N THR A 73 -11.01 14.25 6.65
CA THR A 73 -9.74 14.19 7.40
C THR A 73 -8.59 14.81 6.61
N THR A 74 -7.46 15.09 7.28
CA THR A 74 -6.24 15.61 6.65
C THR A 74 -5.73 14.72 5.51
N ASN A 75 -5.97 13.40 5.61
CA ASN A 75 -5.63 12.42 4.58
C ASN A 75 -6.92 11.73 4.09
N PRO A 76 -7.54 12.22 3.00
CA PRO A 76 -8.87 11.76 2.57
C PRO A 76 -8.90 10.33 2.02
N ILE A 77 -7.74 9.72 1.80
CA ILE A 77 -7.62 8.36 1.30
C ILE A 77 -7.37 7.43 2.49
N PRO A 78 -8.27 6.47 2.78
CA PRO A 78 -8.05 5.52 3.85
C PRO A 78 -6.77 4.71 3.59
N PRO A 79 -5.94 4.46 4.62
CA PRO A 79 -4.76 3.62 4.47
C PRO A 79 -5.18 2.18 4.11
N ALA A 80 -4.31 1.48 3.38
CA ALA A 80 -4.55 0.09 3.04
C ALA A 80 -4.73 -0.75 4.32
N GLY A 81 -5.81 -1.53 4.39
CA GLY A 81 -6.16 -2.31 5.59
C GLY A 81 -6.95 -1.55 6.65
N ALA A 82 -7.35 -0.30 6.40
CA ALA A 82 -8.32 0.40 7.24
C ALA A 82 -9.60 -0.45 7.40
N GLY A 83 -10.14 -0.51 8.61
CA GLY A 83 -11.33 -1.30 8.95
C GLY A 83 -11.07 -2.78 9.27
N GLU A 84 -9.86 -3.31 9.02
CA GLU A 84 -9.55 -4.72 9.26
C GLU A 84 -9.15 -5.04 10.71
N CYS A 85 -8.71 -4.04 11.47
CA CYS A 85 -8.33 -4.19 12.87
C CYS A 85 -9.48 -4.73 13.73
N ALA A 86 -9.14 -5.34 14.87
CA ALA A 86 -10.14 -5.87 15.80
C ALA A 86 -11.03 -4.76 16.40
N ALA A 87 -10.45 -3.58 16.68
CA ALA A 87 -11.15 -2.44 17.25
C ALA A 87 -12.43 -2.02 16.47
N PRO A 88 -12.38 -1.66 15.18
CA PRO A 88 -13.57 -1.29 14.43
C PRO A 88 -14.60 -2.43 14.33
N LYS A 89 -14.16 -3.70 14.27
CA LYS A 89 -15.05 -4.87 14.25
C LYS A 89 -15.80 -5.05 15.58
N LEU A 90 -15.12 -4.87 16.70
CA LEU A 90 -15.72 -4.92 18.04
C LEU A 90 -16.73 -3.78 18.25
N LEU A 91 -16.37 -2.56 17.84
CA LEU A 91 -17.27 -1.40 17.90
C LEU A 91 -18.49 -1.60 17.01
N GLN A 92 -18.30 -2.11 15.79
CA GLN A 92 -19.39 -2.44 14.88
C GLN A 92 -20.36 -3.45 15.48
N TYR A 93 -19.83 -4.49 16.13
CA TYR A 93 -20.64 -5.47 16.84
C TYR A 93 -21.44 -4.81 17.97
N ALA A 94 -20.78 -4.01 18.81
CA ALA A 94 -21.45 -3.32 19.91
C ALA A 94 -22.61 -2.44 19.41
N PHE A 95 -22.38 -1.60 18.41
CA PHE A 95 -23.42 -0.73 17.85
C PHE A 95 -24.55 -1.49 17.16
N LYS A 96 -24.24 -2.59 16.44
CA LYS A 96 -25.28 -3.46 15.85
C LYS A 96 -26.21 -4.08 16.89
N HIS A 97 -25.71 -4.34 18.10
CA HIS A 97 -26.47 -4.97 19.18
C HIS A 97 -27.01 -3.97 20.21
N GLY A 98 -26.87 -2.66 19.96
CA GLY A 98 -27.33 -1.62 20.90
C GLY A 98 -26.53 -1.57 22.21
N PHE A 99 -25.35 -2.18 22.24
CA PHE A 99 -24.45 -2.08 23.38
C PHE A 99 -23.78 -0.71 23.41
N LYS A 100 -23.47 -0.25 24.62
CA LYS A 100 -22.71 0.98 24.86
C LYS A 100 -21.26 0.60 25.21
N PRO A 101 -20.29 0.78 24.30
CA PRO A 101 -18.88 0.57 24.63
C PRO A 101 -18.47 1.49 25.79
N LEU A 102 -17.84 0.92 26.83
CA LEU A 102 -17.37 1.68 27.99
C LEU A 102 -15.88 2.02 27.88
N ALA A 103 -15.08 1.05 27.44
CA ALA A 103 -13.64 1.19 27.24
C ALA A 103 -13.17 0.19 26.17
N LEU A 104 -12.09 0.54 25.48
CA LEU A 104 -11.40 -0.31 24.53
C LEU A 104 -9.89 -0.12 24.73
N ALA A 105 -9.12 -1.21 24.70
CA ALA A 105 -7.68 -1.16 24.83
C ALA A 105 -7.03 -2.14 23.86
N GLU A 106 -5.93 -1.73 23.24
CA GLU A 106 -5.10 -2.56 22.39
C GLU A 106 -3.82 -2.93 23.16
N PHE A 107 -3.39 -4.18 23.08
CA PHE A 107 -2.20 -4.66 23.76
C PHE A 107 -1.44 -5.69 22.93
N TRP A 108 -0.16 -5.86 23.23
CA TRP A 108 0.67 -6.87 22.57
C TRP A 108 0.70 -8.19 23.34
N TRP A 109 0.47 -9.30 22.65
CA TRP A 109 0.55 -10.64 23.23
C TRP A 109 1.65 -11.47 22.55
N GLY A 110 2.60 -11.99 23.34
CA GLY A 110 3.75 -12.75 22.85
C GLY A 110 5.03 -11.93 22.65
N VAL A 111 5.97 -12.53 21.94
CA VAL A 111 7.32 -11.99 21.68
C VAL A 111 7.24 -10.84 20.67
N SER A 112 8.10 -9.83 20.84
CA SER A 112 8.17 -8.70 19.91
C SER A 112 8.69 -9.13 18.54
N PRO A 113 8.21 -8.55 17.43
CA PRO A 113 8.84 -8.69 16.13
C PRO A 113 10.26 -8.11 16.17
N LYS A 114 11.19 -8.61 15.34
CA LYS A 114 12.57 -8.08 15.30
C LYS A 114 12.65 -6.60 14.88
N SER A 115 11.63 -6.11 14.18
CA SER A 115 11.56 -4.76 13.59
C SER A 115 10.87 -3.72 14.48
N GLU A 116 10.23 -4.12 15.58
CA GLU A 116 9.49 -3.23 16.48
C GLU A 116 9.78 -3.56 17.94
N VAL A 117 9.69 -2.56 18.82
CA VAL A 117 9.80 -2.77 20.28
C VAL A 117 8.38 -2.82 20.88
N ARG A 118 7.78 -4.01 20.86
CA ARG A 118 6.52 -4.33 21.52
C ARG A 118 6.79 -5.14 22.78
N GLN A 119 6.17 -4.76 23.89
CA GLN A 119 6.34 -5.43 25.18
C GLN A 119 5.09 -6.25 25.47
N HIS A 120 5.29 -7.50 25.87
CA HIS A 120 4.19 -8.40 26.24
C HIS A 120 3.31 -7.78 27.32
N LYS A 121 1.97 -7.85 27.14
CA LYS A 121 0.92 -7.28 28.02
C LYS A 121 0.94 -5.76 28.13
N LYS A 122 1.75 -5.06 27.33
CA LYS A 122 1.75 -3.59 27.30
C LYS A 122 0.63 -3.08 26.42
N PHE A 123 -0.05 -2.05 26.92
CA PHE A 123 -1.06 -1.31 26.19
C PHE A 123 -0.42 -0.30 25.25
N TYR A 124 -1.03 -0.15 24.08
CA TYR A 124 -0.62 0.79 23.06
C TYR A 124 -1.84 1.60 22.61
N PRO A 125 -1.65 2.88 22.23
CA PRO A 125 -2.70 3.63 21.57
C PRO A 125 -3.01 3.00 20.20
N SER A 126 -4.17 3.35 19.66
CA SER A 126 -4.52 3.04 18.27
C SER A 126 -3.41 3.47 17.31
N CYS A 127 -3.29 2.76 16.19
CA CYS A 127 -2.36 3.14 15.12
C CYS A 127 -2.53 4.62 14.76
N ASN A 128 -1.44 5.38 14.88
CA ASN A 128 -1.38 6.74 14.35
C ASN A 128 -0.99 6.65 12.87
N SER A 129 -1.71 7.40 12.03
CA SER A 129 -1.44 7.54 10.59
C SER A 129 -0.22 8.41 10.33
#